data_AF-A0AAD8YGI2-F1
#
_entry.id   AF-A0AAD8YGI2-F1
#
_cell.length_a   1.000
_cell.length_b   1.000
_cell.length_c   1.000
_cell.angle_alpha   90.00
_cell.angle_beta   90.00
_cell.angle_gamma   90.00
#
_symmetry.space_group_name_H-M   'P 1'
#
loop_
_entity.id
_entity.type
_entity.pdbx_description
1 polymer ?
#
loop_
_entity_poly.entity_id
_entity_poly.type
_entity_poly.pdbx_seq_one_letter_code
_entity_poly.pdbx_strand_id
1 'polypeptide(L)'
;MSSSEDDDIPLSSLGKGGKRSRIKDDDSSEAEFDDEASDEPADEEDIDDFVVEDEEGDDDEDVDYDSDDSDDDIPISALKSPTTKKKAAKKPAAKSKATKAKAAPKKKATTAKKKKPATTKKTASKSAAGASSSYVSASTELYANSDKGTLIQSLLARWWYVYTWPDPATMTSTPKGYDALDGFPGVYICTSGENVGKFKDDRDPKTAPTFQNLSKKTSAELRDDLLKAIEKQMAALIKAEGGGTKTEKDLKALQKWATKLNCSKADKDAMKVLKAAKLSV
;
A
#
# COMPACT_ATOMS: atom_id res chain seq x y z
N MET A 1 55.55 -23.88 14.45
CA MET A 1 56.39 -23.65 13.26
C MET A 1 56.27 -24.89 12.38
N SER A 2 56.16 -24.69 11.06
CA SER A 2 55.81 -25.64 9.98
C SER A 2 54.29 -25.84 9.82
N SER A 3 53.63 -25.19 8.85
CA SER A 3 53.63 -25.39 7.38
C SER A 3 52.65 -26.50 6.97
N SER A 4 51.53 -26.12 6.37
CA SER A 4 50.68 -26.92 5.46
C SER A 4 49.67 -25.95 4.86
N GLU A 5 49.93 -25.39 3.67
CA GLU A 5 49.74 -25.95 2.31
C GLU A 5 48.49 -25.35 1.68
N ASP A 6 48.75 -24.29 0.92
CA ASP A 6 47.87 -23.67 -0.08
C ASP A 6 47.56 -24.69 -1.20
N ASP A 7 46.30 -25.08 -1.33
CA ASP A 7 45.76 -25.81 -2.48
C ASP A 7 45.45 -24.82 -3.63
N ASP A 8 46.46 -24.61 -4.48
CA ASP A 8 46.37 -23.91 -5.77
C ASP A 8 45.66 -24.81 -6.80
N ILE A 9 44.43 -24.45 -7.19
CA ILE A 9 43.66 -25.17 -8.23
C ILE A 9 44.09 -24.66 -9.61
N PRO A 10 44.65 -25.51 -10.51
CA PRO A 10 45.10 -25.06 -11.82
C PRO A 10 43.93 -24.77 -12.79
N LEU A 11 43.88 -23.52 -13.27
CA LEU A 11 42.91 -22.96 -14.25
C LEU A 11 43.02 -23.50 -15.70
N SER A 12 43.57 -24.68 -15.92
CA SER A 12 43.92 -25.17 -17.27
C SER A 12 42.92 -26.14 -17.91
N SER A 13 41.69 -26.30 -17.40
CA SER A 13 40.71 -27.25 -17.94
C SER A 13 39.62 -26.68 -18.87
N LEU A 14 39.75 -25.45 -19.40
CA LEU A 14 38.86 -24.95 -20.45
C LEU A 14 39.18 -25.60 -21.82
N GLY A 15 38.74 -26.85 -21.94
CA GLY A 15 38.72 -27.62 -23.17
C GLY A 15 37.70 -27.10 -24.18
N LYS A 16 38.25 -26.67 -25.31
CA LYS A 16 37.68 -26.55 -26.66
C LYS A 16 36.49 -27.48 -26.98
N GLY A 17 35.48 -26.90 -27.63
CA GLY A 17 34.92 -27.44 -28.88
C GLY A 17 33.67 -28.31 -28.77
N GLY A 18 32.51 -27.73 -29.09
CA GLY A 18 31.26 -28.45 -29.36
C GLY A 18 30.62 -27.99 -30.66
N LYS A 19 30.61 -28.86 -31.66
CA LYS A 19 30.16 -28.67 -33.04
C LYS A 19 28.64 -28.47 -33.17
N ARG A 20 28.30 -27.71 -34.22
CA ARG A 20 27.00 -27.62 -34.90
C ARG A 20 26.42 -28.99 -35.29
N SER A 21 25.12 -29.15 -35.08
CA SER A 21 24.15 -29.91 -35.90
C SER A 21 22.84 -29.09 -35.80
N ARG A 22 22.24 -28.49 -36.83
CA ARG A 22 21.66 -28.96 -38.11
C ARG A 22 20.69 -30.13 -37.92
N ILE A 23 19.54 -29.82 -37.34
CA ILE A 23 18.31 -30.59 -37.47
C ILE A 23 17.42 -29.89 -38.50
N LYS A 24 16.79 -30.71 -39.32
CA LYS A 24 16.04 -30.45 -40.54
C LYS A 24 14.82 -31.35 -40.40
N ASP A 25 13.64 -30.77 -40.30
CA ASP A 25 12.34 -31.43 -40.39
C ASP A 25 11.43 -30.38 -41.07
N ASP A 26 11.02 -30.55 -42.34
CA ASP A 26 9.86 -31.34 -42.83
C ASP A 26 8.56 -30.84 -42.17
N ASP A 27 7.76 -30.01 -42.85
CA ASP A 27 6.74 -30.35 -43.87
C ASP A 27 5.43 -30.92 -43.27
N SER A 28 4.32 -30.36 -43.75
CA SER A 28 2.96 -30.92 -43.83
C SER A 28 1.87 -30.67 -42.76
N SER A 29 0.73 -30.23 -43.33
CA SER A 29 -0.70 -30.32 -42.91
C SER A 29 -1.15 -29.49 -41.70
N GLU A 30 -1.96 -28.43 -41.85
CA GLU A 30 -3.38 -28.42 -42.27
C GLU A 30 -4.20 -29.59 -41.69
N ALA A 31 -4.73 -29.37 -40.49
CA ALA A 31 -5.90 -30.08 -40.00
C ALA A 31 -6.86 -29.06 -39.41
N GLU A 32 -7.95 -28.83 -40.15
CA GLU A 32 -9.21 -28.31 -39.62
C GLU A 32 -9.64 -29.19 -38.44
N PHE A 33 -9.93 -28.59 -37.29
CA PHE A 33 -10.69 -29.27 -36.27
C PHE A 33 -12.08 -28.66 -36.22
N ASP A 34 -12.99 -29.51 -36.66
CA ASP A 34 -14.42 -29.37 -36.82
C ASP A 34 -15.12 -29.11 -35.49
N ASP A 35 -16.25 -28.45 -35.66
CA ASP A 35 -17.28 -28.10 -34.68
C ASP A 35 -17.91 -29.38 -34.13
N GLU A 36 -17.80 -29.65 -32.82
CA GLU A 36 -18.72 -30.60 -32.18
C GLU A 36 -19.19 -30.05 -30.83
N ALA A 37 -20.43 -29.58 -30.86
CA ALA A 37 -21.24 -29.28 -29.70
C ALA A 37 -21.43 -30.54 -28.85
N SER A 38 -20.89 -30.53 -27.63
CA SER A 38 -21.28 -31.47 -26.59
C SER A 38 -22.17 -30.74 -25.59
N ASP A 39 -23.46 -30.83 -25.89
CA ASP A 39 -24.58 -30.74 -24.95
C ASP A 39 -24.56 -32.00 -24.08
N GLU A 40 -24.46 -31.88 -22.75
CA GLU A 40 -25.11 -32.77 -21.76
C GLU A 40 -24.83 -32.32 -20.31
N PRO A 41 -25.67 -32.75 -19.33
CA PRO A 41 -26.26 -31.86 -18.35
C PRO A 41 -25.64 -31.89 -16.93
N ALA A 42 -26.22 -31.02 -16.11
CA ALA A 42 -26.03 -30.82 -14.68
C ALA A 42 -25.92 -32.09 -13.84
N ASP A 43 -24.92 -32.12 -12.98
CA ASP A 43 -25.00 -32.80 -11.68
C ASP A 43 -24.89 -31.75 -10.57
N GLU A 44 -26.01 -31.58 -9.88
CA GLU A 44 -26.14 -30.94 -8.59
C GLU A 44 -25.58 -31.92 -7.54
N GLU A 45 -24.37 -31.67 -7.03
CA GLU A 45 -23.90 -32.32 -5.81
C GLU A 45 -24.07 -31.34 -4.65
N ASP A 46 -25.13 -31.61 -3.89
CA ASP A 46 -25.35 -31.22 -2.50
C ASP A 46 -24.06 -31.35 -1.68
N ILE A 47 -23.53 -30.20 -1.24
CA ILE A 47 -22.61 -30.14 -0.09
C ILE A 47 -23.32 -29.44 1.06
N ASP A 48 -24.35 -30.13 1.55
CA ASP A 48 -24.81 -29.99 2.92
C ASP A 48 -23.71 -30.43 3.90
N ASP A 49 -23.68 -29.73 5.03
CA ASP A 49 -23.16 -30.21 6.32
C ASP A 49 -21.64 -30.17 6.57
N PHE A 50 -21.13 -28.95 6.80
CA PHE A 50 -19.98 -28.76 7.69
C PHE A 50 -20.34 -27.81 8.83
N VAL A 51 -21.09 -28.35 9.79
CA VAL A 51 -21.19 -27.83 11.15
C VAL A 51 -19.81 -27.99 11.80
N VAL A 52 -19.06 -26.90 11.90
CA VAL A 52 -17.91 -26.84 12.82
C VAL A 52 -18.47 -26.57 14.20
N GLU A 53 -18.32 -27.58 15.05
CA GLU A 53 -18.52 -27.53 16.48
C GLU A 53 -17.85 -26.29 17.11
N ASP A 54 -18.66 -25.66 17.94
CA ASP A 54 -18.32 -24.83 19.08
C ASP A 54 -17.13 -25.43 19.85
N GLU A 55 -15.99 -24.75 19.86
CA GLU A 55 -14.97 -24.94 20.90
C GLU A 55 -14.87 -23.62 21.67
N GLU A 56 -15.64 -23.57 22.77
CA GLU A 56 -15.47 -22.64 23.87
C GLU A 56 -14.06 -22.82 24.45
N GLY A 57 -13.14 -21.95 24.04
CA GLY A 57 -11.83 -21.77 24.64
C GLY A 57 -11.80 -20.48 25.44
N ASP A 58 -12.31 -20.57 26.65
CA ASP A 58 -12.11 -19.67 27.79
C ASP A 58 -10.60 -19.59 28.11
N ASP A 59 -9.99 -18.41 27.97
CA ASP A 59 -8.77 -18.09 28.72
C ASP A 59 -8.69 -16.56 28.94
N ASP A 60 -9.16 -16.18 30.13
CA ASP A 60 -8.96 -14.91 30.78
C ASP A 60 -7.46 -14.67 31.05
N GLU A 61 -6.81 -13.82 30.24
CA GLU A 61 -5.58 -13.14 30.68
C GLU A 61 -5.81 -11.63 30.81
N ASP A 62 -6.27 -11.25 32.01
CA ASP A 62 -6.12 -9.93 32.60
C ASP A 62 -4.63 -9.59 32.73
N VAL A 63 -4.08 -8.88 31.73
CA VAL A 63 -2.79 -8.20 31.85
C VAL A 63 -3.01 -6.71 32.11
N ASP A 64 -3.14 -6.38 33.39
CA ASP A 64 -2.95 -5.04 33.95
C ASP A 64 -1.49 -4.58 33.72
N TYR A 65 -1.24 -3.95 32.57
CA TYR A 65 -0.03 -3.16 32.36
C TYR A 65 -0.28 -1.71 32.81
N ASP A 66 -0.30 -1.51 34.12
CA ASP A 66 -0.02 -0.23 34.76
C ASP A 66 1.49 0.02 34.67
N SER A 67 1.91 0.73 33.62
CA SER A 67 3.24 1.33 33.54
C SER A 67 3.06 2.82 33.28
N ASP A 68 2.65 3.51 34.34
CA ASP A 68 2.76 4.95 34.48
C ASP A 68 4.24 5.39 34.47
N ASP A 69 4.44 6.60 33.94
CA ASP A 69 5.61 7.47 34.11
C ASP A 69 6.81 7.28 33.14
N SER A 70 6.89 8.13 32.10
CA SER A 70 7.55 9.46 32.21
C SER A 70 8.18 9.94 30.88
N ASP A 71 7.71 11.12 30.45
CA ASP A 71 8.48 12.25 29.91
C ASP A 71 9.54 12.00 28.81
N ASP A 72 9.18 12.18 27.52
CA ASP A 72 10.05 12.89 26.55
C ASP A 72 9.31 13.14 25.21
N ASP A 73 8.34 14.07 25.21
CA ASP A 73 7.84 14.67 23.96
C ASP A 73 8.18 16.17 23.96
N ILE A 74 9.48 16.43 23.94
CA ILE A 74 10.03 17.79 23.78
C ILE A 74 9.89 18.16 22.29
N PRO A 75 9.11 19.20 21.95
CA PRO A 75 9.07 19.67 20.56
C PRO A 75 10.45 20.22 20.17
N ILE A 76 10.94 19.79 19.00
CA ILE A 76 12.24 20.15 18.39
C ILE A 76 12.56 21.67 18.42
N SER A 77 11.55 22.53 18.59
CA SER A 77 11.72 23.96 18.87
C SER A 77 12.55 24.28 20.13
N ALA A 78 12.71 23.35 21.07
CA ALA A 78 13.48 23.55 22.30
C ALA A 78 15.00 23.27 22.16
N LEU A 79 15.46 22.71 21.04
CA LEU A 79 16.88 22.31 20.83
C LEU A 79 17.80 23.45 20.36
N LYS A 80 17.53 24.71 20.75
CA LYS A 80 18.45 25.82 20.48
C LYS A 80 19.07 26.39 21.76
N SER A 81 20.34 26.05 21.90
CA SER A 81 21.46 26.72 22.60
C SER A 81 21.95 26.09 23.92
N PRO A 82 23.28 25.91 24.07
CA PRO A 82 23.88 25.43 25.31
C PRO A 82 24.25 26.63 26.20
N THR A 83 23.72 26.68 27.42
CA THR A 83 24.29 27.52 28.48
C THR A 83 24.38 26.76 29.81
N THR A 84 25.57 26.88 30.36
CA THR A 84 26.15 26.25 31.55
C THR A 84 25.48 26.61 32.88
N LYS A 85 25.27 25.59 33.72
CA LYS A 85 25.41 25.51 35.20
C LYS A 85 25.22 26.79 36.06
N LYS A 86 24.30 26.74 37.03
CA LYS A 86 24.65 26.65 38.48
C LYS A 86 23.44 26.41 39.42
N LYS A 87 23.72 25.63 40.46
CA LYS A 87 22.91 25.15 41.59
C LYS A 87 22.47 26.27 42.57
N ALA A 88 21.33 26.09 43.24
CA ALA A 88 21.25 26.07 44.72
C ALA A 88 19.86 25.62 45.23
N ALA A 89 19.87 24.90 46.35
CA ALA A 89 18.77 24.18 46.98
C ALA A 89 18.04 24.99 48.08
N LYS A 90 16.77 24.66 48.36
CA LYS A 90 16.24 24.20 49.68
C LYS A 90 14.70 24.36 49.81
N LYS A 91 14.04 23.24 50.17
CA LYS A 91 12.73 23.08 50.86
C LYS A 91 12.82 23.56 52.35
N PRO A 92 11.79 23.48 53.25
CA PRO A 92 10.40 22.93 53.15
C PRO A 92 9.26 23.71 53.90
N ALA A 93 8.06 23.09 53.90
CA ALA A 93 6.95 23.11 54.89
C ALA A 93 5.88 24.22 54.72
N ALA A 94 4.57 24.04 54.99
CA ALA A 94 3.84 23.05 55.78
C ALA A 94 2.35 22.90 55.36
N LYS A 95 1.74 21.82 55.85
CA LYS A 95 0.32 21.42 55.80
C LYS A 95 -0.64 22.42 56.45
N SER A 96 -1.88 22.47 55.97
CA SER A 96 -3.06 22.48 56.86
C SER A 96 -4.28 21.84 56.18
N LYS A 97 -5.09 21.18 57.02
CA LYS A 97 -6.21 20.27 56.75
C LYS A 97 -7.42 20.81 57.51
N ALA A 98 -8.62 20.31 57.16
CA ALA A 98 -9.89 20.34 57.94
C ALA A 98 -10.83 21.55 57.66
N THR A 99 -12.17 21.48 57.67
CA THR A 99 -13.20 20.41 57.80
C THR A 99 -14.59 21.01 57.52
N LYS A 100 -15.50 20.18 56.98
CA LYS A 100 -16.98 20.08 57.19
C LYS A 100 -17.82 21.32 57.57
N ALA A 101 -18.92 21.54 56.82
CA ALA A 101 -20.27 21.62 57.40
C ALA A 101 -21.39 21.40 56.34
N LYS A 102 -22.35 20.55 56.72
CA LYS A 102 -23.63 20.26 56.05
C LYS A 102 -24.59 21.46 56.13
N ALA A 103 -25.43 21.67 55.10
CA ALA A 103 -26.87 21.89 55.28
C ALA A 103 -27.63 21.85 53.94
N ALA A 104 -28.67 21.02 53.88
CA ALA A 104 -29.82 21.13 52.97
C ALA A 104 -31.08 21.21 53.89
N PRO A 105 -32.35 21.29 53.43
CA PRO A 105 -32.94 21.62 52.12
C PRO A 105 -34.13 22.62 52.23
N LYS A 106 -34.95 22.74 51.15
CA LYS A 106 -36.31 23.34 51.00
C LYS A 106 -36.27 24.71 50.28
N LYS A 107 -37.11 25.05 49.29
CA LYS A 107 -38.47 24.61 48.91
C LYS A 107 -38.78 25.06 47.45
N LYS A 108 -39.74 24.35 46.85
CA LYS A 108 -40.53 24.54 45.61
C LYS A 108 -40.71 26.00 45.11
N ALA A 109 -40.66 26.23 43.79
CA ALA A 109 -41.85 26.41 42.92
C ALA A 109 -41.55 27.04 41.53
N THR A 110 -42.18 26.44 40.50
CA THR A 110 -42.87 27.04 39.32
C THR A 110 -42.14 27.86 38.24
N THR A 111 -42.13 27.25 37.04
CA THR A 111 -42.48 27.79 35.69
C THR A 111 -41.80 29.06 35.17
N ALA A 112 -40.98 28.90 34.11
CA ALA A 112 -41.03 29.77 32.92
C ALA A 112 -40.28 29.15 31.72
N LYS A 113 -40.99 29.00 30.60
CA LYS A 113 -40.46 28.71 29.25
C LYS A 113 -39.28 29.64 28.94
N LYS A 114 -38.11 29.08 28.62
CA LYS A 114 -37.05 29.80 27.90
C LYS A 114 -36.61 29.03 26.65
N LYS A 115 -36.49 29.82 25.59
CA LYS A 115 -36.33 29.49 24.18
C LYS A 115 -35.04 28.72 23.91
N LYS A 116 -35.09 27.87 22.86
CA LYS A 116 -33.95 27.21 22.22
C LYS A 116 -32.75 28.16 22.06
N PRO A 117 -31.55 27.81 22.51
CA PRO A 117 -30.33 28.42 22.00
C PRO A 117 -30.02 27.82 20.63
N ALA A 118 -29.90 28.70 19.63
CA ALA A 118 -29.43 28.37 18.30
C ALA A 118 -28.05 27.72 18.38
N THR A 119 -27.91 26.59 17.67
CA THR A 119 -26.65 25.88 17.51
C THR A 119 -25.64 26.80 16.84
N THR A 120 -24.68 27.28 17.61
CA THR A 120 -23.54 28.06 17.13
C THR A 120 -22.77 27.20 16.13
N LYS A 121 -22.79 27.65 14.87
CA LYS A 121 -21.93 27.17 13.78
C LYS A 121 -20.48 27.16 14.31
N LYS A 122 -19.89 25.98 14.52
CA LYS A 122 -18.44 25.84 14.67
C LYS A 122 -17.81 26.29 13.34
N THR A 123 -17.48 27.57 13.24
CA THR A 123 -16.49 28.05 12.27
C THR A 123 -15.17 27.41 12.65
N ALA A 124 -14.80 26.37 11.89
CA ALA A 124 -13.46 25.84 11.91
C ALA A 124 -12.49 27.00 11.65
N SER A 125 -11.72 27.34 12.68
CA SER A 125 -10.58 28.23 12.58
C SER A 125 -9.59 27.62 11.60
N LYS A 126 -9.66 28.07 10.35
CA LYS A 126 -8.66 27.80 9.33
C LYS A 126 -7.40 28.52 9.79
N SER A 127 -6.52 27.81 10.48
CA SER A 127 -5.17 28.25 10.79
C SER A 127 -4.49 28.59 9.46
N ALA A 128 -4.34 29.89 9.20
CA ALA A 128 -3.56 30.42 8.10
C ALA A 128 -2.08 30.16 8.40
N ALA A 129 -1.63 28.93 8.13
CA ALA A 129 -0.22 28.65 7.93
C ALA A 129 0.16 29.23 6.55
N GLY A 130 1.30 29.90 6.52
CA GLY A 130 1.73 30.79 5.44
C GLY A 130 1.63 30.18 4.04
N ALA A 131 1.37 31.07 3.08
CA ALA A 131 1.39 30.81 1.65
C ALA A 131 2.80 30.39 1.20
N SER A 132 3.18 29.15 1.49
CA SER A 132 3.90 28.36 0.52
C SER A 132 2.93 28.13 -0.63
N SER A 133 3.37 28.33 -1.87
CA SER A 133 2.63 27.86 -3.04
C SER A 133 2.53 26.34 -2.90
N SER A 134 1.51 25.84 -2.20
CA SER A 134 1.34 24.41 -1.99
C SER A 134 1.14 23.81 -3.37
N TYR A 135 2.10 23.01 -3.81
CA TYR A 135 2.01 22.32 -5.08
C TYR A 135 0.87 21.31 -4.96
N VAL A 136 -0.35 21.73 -5.35
CA VAL A 136 -1.52 20.86 -5.34
C VAL A 136 -1.50 20.08 -6.64
N SER A 137 -1.25 18.78 -6.52
CA SER A 137 -1.30 17.86 -7.67
C SER A 137 -2.62 17.08 -7.68
N ALA A 138 -3.06 16.67 -8.87
CA ALA A 138 -4.30 15.91 -9.00
C ALA A 138 -4.25 14.57 -8.27
N SER A 139 -3.06 13.94 -8.17
CA SER A 139 -2.86 12.73 -7.38
C SER A 139 -3.00 12.99 -5.89
N THR A 140 -2.39 14.06 -5.36
CA THR A 140 -2.52 14.44 -3.95
C THR A 140 -3.98 14.66 -3.55
N GLU A 141 -4.74 15.40 -4.37
CA GLU A 141 -6.15 15.67 -4.10
C GLU A 141 -7.02 14.42 -4.18
N LEU A 142 -6.82 13.58 -5.20
CA LEU A 142 -7.60 12.36 -5.33
C LEU A 142 -7.30 11.36 -4.21
N TYR A 143 -6.03 11.17 -3.84
CA TYR A 143 -5.65 10.25 -2.76
C TYR A 143 -6.21 10.67 -1.41
N ALA A 144 -6.27 11.98 -1.13
CA ALA A 144 -6.77 12.48 0.14
C ALA A 144 -8.31 12.50 0.23
N ASN A 145 -8.99 12.77 -0.88
CA ASN A 145 -10.39 13.20 -0.85
C ASN A 145 -11.35 12.31 -1.68
N SER A 146 -10.89 11.21 -2.27
CA SER A 146 -11.73 10.35 -3.10
C SER A 146 -11.41 8.87 -2.95
N ASP A 147 -12.46 8.04 -2.87
CA ASP A 147 -12.33 6.58 -2.89
C ASP A 147 -11.65 6.07 -4.18
N LYS A 148 -11.82 6.78 -5.31
CA LYS A 148 -11.09 6.45 -6.55
C LYS A 148 -9.59 6.63 -6.37
N GLY A 149 -9.17 7.67 -5.64
CA GLY A 149 -7.76 7.85 -5.30
C GLY A 149 -7.24 6.70 -4.44
N THR A 150 -8.01 6.29 -3.43
CA THR A 150 -7.66 5.13 -2.58
C THR A 150 -7.58 3.84 -3.38
N LEU A 151 -8.48 3.62 -4.35
CA LEU A 151 -8.40 2.49 -5.29
C LEU A 151 -7.09 2.52 -6.08
N ILE A 152 -6.76 3.64 -6.71
CA ILE A 152 -5.55 3.78 -7.52
C ILE A 152 -4.30 3.55 -6.67
N GLN A 153 -4.23 4.14 -5.47
CA GLN A 153 -3.10 3.96 -4.56
C GLN A 153 -2.96 2.50 -4.11
N SER A 154 -4.08 1.85 -3.78
CA SER A 154 -4.08 0.45 -3.35
C SER A 154 -3.67 -0.51 -4.48
N LEU A 155 -4.09 -0.20 -5.71
CA LEU A 155 -3.70 -0.94 -6.91
C LEU A 155 -2.23 -0.70 -7.27
N LEU A 156 -1.75 0.55 -7.20
CA LEU A 156 -0.33 0.89 -7.43
C LEU A 156 0.62 0.25 -6.42
N ALA A 157 0.19 -0.03 -5.19
CA ALA A 157 1.03 -0.78 -4.25
C ALA A 157 1.21 -2.26 -4.65
N ARG A 158 0.40 -2.76 -5.60
CA ARG A 158 0.22 -4.19 -5.90
C ARG A 158 0.14 -4.48 -7.40
N TRP A 159 0.54 -3.52 -8.24
CA TRP A 159 0.29 -3.56 -9.68
C TRP A 159 0.95 -4.78 -10.33
N TRP A 160 2.10 -5.22 -9.81
CA TRP A 160 2.90 -6.34 -10.31
C TRP A 160 2.18 -7.70 -10.30
N TYR A 161 1.04 -7.81 -9.60
CA TYR A 161 0.25 -9.04 -9.56
C TYR A 161 -0.74 -9.10 -10.73
N VAL A 162 -1.11 -7.95 -11.30
CA VAL A 162 -2.17 -7.87 -12.32
C VAL A 162 -1.63 -7.46 -13.67
N TYR A 163 -0.65 -6.57 -13.68
CA TYR A 163 -0.08 -6.02 -14.88
C TYR A 163 1.27 -6.65 -15.15
N THR A 164 1.41 -7.21 -16.35
CA THR A 164 2.70 -7.55 -16.92
C THR A 164 3.25 -6.31 -17.60
N TRP A 165 3.93 -5.46 -16.83
CA TRP A 165 4.63 -4.30 -17.37
C TRP A 165 6.09 -4.30 -16.90
N PRO A 166 7.04 -4.02 -17.80
CA PRO A 166 6.88 -3.92 -19.26
C PRO A 166 6.48 -5.24 -19.94
N ASP A 167 5.82 -5.15 -21.10
CA ASP A 167 5.35 -6.33 -21.86
C ASP A 167 6.56 -7.08 -22.45
N PRO A 168 6.81 -8.34 -22.04
CA PRO A 168 7.95 -9.11 -22.50
C PRO A 168 7.95 -9.33 -24.02
N ALA A 169 6.78 -9.34 -24.67
CA ALA A 169 6.69 -9.51 -26.13
C ALA A 169 7.23 -8.30 -26.90
N THR A 170 7.20 -7.11 -26.29
CA THR A 170 7.64 -5.86 -26.92
C THR A 170 9.11 -5.53 -26.67
N MET A 171 9.80 -6.35 -25.86
CA MET A 171 11.19 -6.09 -25.52
C MET A 171 12.13 -6.40 -26.67
N THR A 172 12.86 -5.38 -27.09
CA THR A 172 14.00 -5.54 -28.00
C THR A 172 15.23 -6.00 -27.23
N SER A 173 16.13 -6.73 -27.90
CA SER A 173 17.43 -7.09 -27.34
C SER A 173 18.28 -5.86 -27.05
N THR A 174 19.17 -5.96 -26.05
CA THR A 174 20.07 -4.88 -25.61
C THR A 174 20.73 -4.14 -26.78
N PRO A 175 20.53 -2.82 -26.92
CA PRO A 175 21.15 -2.02 -27.96
C PRO A 175 22.68 -2.04 -27.87
N LYS A 176 23.36 -1.96 -29.01
CA LYS A 176 24.84 -1.96 -29.05
C LYS A 176 25.42 -0.74 -28.33
N GLY A 177 26.40 -0.96 -27.45
CA GLY A 177 27.03 0.10 -26.65
C GLY A 177 26.20 0.54 -25.44
N TYR A 178 25.11 -0.17 -25.17
CA TYR A 178 24.32 -0.08 -23.96
C TYR A 178 24.42 -1.38 -23.18
N ASP A 179 24.22 -1.28 -21.87
CA ASP A 179 24.09 -2.41 -20.98
C ASP A 179 22.68 -2.43 -20.37
N ALA A 180 22.13 -3.62 -20.18
CA ALA A 180 20.79 -3.79 -19.61
C ALA A 180 20.86 -3.64 -18.09
N LEU A 181 19.95 -2.87 -17.51
CA LEU A 181 19.93 -2.66 -16.07
C LEU A 181 19.22 -3.84 -15.39
N ASP A 182 19.95 -4.53 -14.49
CA ASP A 182 19.39 -5.67 -13.76
C ASP A 182 18.18 -5.25 -12.91
N GLY A 183 17.14 -6.09 -12.92
CA GLY A 183 15.85 -5.81 -12.29
C GLY A 183 14.97 -4.75 -12.99
N PHE A 184 15.45 -4.09 -14.06
CA PHE A 184 14.69 -3.09 -14.80
C PHE A 184 14.64 -3.44 -16.30
N PRO A 185 13.83 -4.44 -16.68
CA PRO A 185 13.79 -4.90 -18.05
C PRO A 185 13.30 -3.77 -18.98
N GLY A 186 13.93 -3.61 -20.15
CA GLY A 186 13.67 -2.50 -21.08
C GLY A 186 14.32 -1.16 -20.72
N VAL A 187 15.09 -1.10 -19.62
CA VAL A 187 15.93 0.06 -19.27
C VAL A 187 17.39 -0.26 -19.50
N TYR A 188 18.07 0.65 -20.19
CA TYR A 188 19.45 0.48 -20.60
C TYR A 188 20.29 1.68 -20.18
N ILE A 189 21.56 1.45 -19.85
CA ILE A 189 22.55 2.52 -19.61
C ILE A 189 23.62 2.47 -20.69
N CYS A 190 23.95 3.61 -21.27
CA CYS A 190 25.02 3.69 -22.25
C CYS A 190 26.37 3.51 -21.56
N THR A 191 27.15 2.50 -21.96
CA THR A 191 28.46 2.18 -21.38
C THR A 191 29.62 2.46 -22.33
N SER A 192 29.35 2.90 -23.57
CA SER A 192 30.37 3.17 -24.58
C SER A 192 30.04 4.41 -25.42
N GLY A 193 31.08 5.16 -25.82
CA GLY A 193 30.96 6.32 -26.72
C GLY A 193 30.76 7.67 -26.03
N GLU A 194 30.20 8.65 -26.73
CA GLU A 194 30.00 10.03 -26.22
C GLU A 194 28.84 10.17 -25.23
N ASN A 195 27.93 9.18 -25.19
CA ASN A 195 26.71 9.21 -24.40
C ASN A 195 26.78 8.37 -23.12
N VAL A 196 27.99 8.00 -22.68
CA VAL A 196 28.20 7.17 -21.48
C VAL A 196 27.44 7.77 -20.28
N GLY A 197 26.71 6.91 -19.58
CA GLY A 197 25.88 7.28 -18.42
C GLY A 197 24.46 7.75 -18.77
N LYS A 198 24.10 7.90 -20.05
CA LYS A 198 22.70 8.20 -20.43
C LYS A 198 21.83 6.95 -20.33
N PHE A 199 20.65 7.13 -19.74
CA PHE A 199 19.61 6.09 -19.70
C PHE A 199 18.77 6.12 -20.97
N LYS A 200 18.42 4.94 -21.45
CA LYS A 200 17.43 4.70 -22.50
C LYS A 200 16.36 3.79 -21.93
N ASP A 201 15.13 4.29 -21.91
CA ASP A 201 13.96 3.56 -21.46
C ASP A 201 13.10 3.26 -22.68
N ASP A 202 13.10 1.99 -23.11
CA ASP A 202 12.32 1.52 -24.26
C ASP A 202 10.94 0.98 -23.84
N ARG A 203 10.59 1.05 -22.56
CA ARG A 203 9.28 0.60 -22.05
C ARG A 203 8.19 1.55 -22.54
N ASP A 204 7.01 1.01 -22.86
CA ASP A 204 5.89 1.85 -23.27
C ASP A 204 5.32 2.64 -22.07
N PRO A 205 5.40 3.99 -22.08
CA PRO A 205 4.89 4.81 -20.98
C PRO A 205 3.36 4.85 -20.92
N LYS A 206 2.66 4.46 -22.00
CA LYS A 206 1.18 4.50 -22.05
C LYS A 206 0.52 3.35 -21.32
N THR A 207 1.18 2.19 -21.31
CA THR A 207 0.74 0.99 -20.59
C THR A 207 1.30 0.91 -19.18
N ALA A 208 2.22 1.82 -18.81
CA ALA A 208 2.83 1.84 -17.49
C ALA A 208 1.80 1.99 -16.37
N PRO A 209 1.94 1.26 -15.26
CA PRO A 209 1.07 1.37 -14.08
C PRO A 209 1.41 2.66 -13.33
N THR A 210 0.94 3.79 -13.87
CA THR A 210 1.12 5.13 -13.30
C THR A 210 -0.22 5.72 -12.91
N PHE A 211 -0.21 6.68 -11.99
CA PHE A 211 -1.43 7.41 -11.61
C PHE A 211 -2.16 7.98 -12.83
N GLN A 212 -1.44 8.61 -13.75
CA GLN A 212 -1.99 9.23 -14.97
C GLN A 212 -2.70 8.21 -15.87
N ASN A 213 -2.20 6.98 -15.96
CA ASN A 213 -2.84 5.95 -16.79
C ASN A 213 -4.02 5.30 -16.06
N LEU A 214 -3.90 5.04 -14.76
CA LEU A 214 -4.95 4.40 -13.96
C LEU A 214 -6.14 5.32 -13.67
N SER A 215 -5.90 6.61 -13.45
CA SER A 215 -6.96 7.61 -13.20
C SER A 215 -7.95 7.78 -14.34
N LYS A 216 -7.53 7.47 -15.58
CA LYS A 216 -8.37 7.49 -16.78
C LYS A 216 -9.31 6.29 -16.87
N LYS A 217 -8.98 5.19 -16.18
CA LYS A 217 -9.86 4.01 -16.09
C LYS A 217 -11.07 4.30 -15.22
N THR A 218 -12.13 3.52 -15.41
CA THR A 218 -13.31 3.59 -14.55
C THR A 218 -13.02 3.03 -13.17
N SER A 219 -13.74 3.48 -12.15
CA SER A 219 -13.59 2.91 -10.80
C SER A 219 -14.04 1.44 -10.74
N ALA A 220 -14.84 0.97 -11.71
CA ALA A 220 -15.23 -0.43 -11.83
C ALA A 220 -14.03 -1.30 -12.28
N GLU A 221 -13.37 -0.92 -13.38
CA GLU A 221 -12.17 -1.61 -13.86
C GLU A 221 -11.06 -1.63 -12.80
N LEU A 222 -10.83 -0.49 -12.13
CA LEU A 222 -9.82 -0.39 -11.08
C LEU A 222 -10.12 -1.30 -9.89
N ARG A 223 -11.40 -1.44 -9.52
CA ARG A 223 -11.82 -2.35 -8.45
C ARG A 223 -11.59 -3.80 -8.85
N ASP A 224 -11.98 -4.18 -10.06
CA ASP A 224 -11.85 -5.55 -10.52
C ASP A 224 -10.36 -5.95 -10.65
N ASP A 225 -9.52 -5.04 -11.14
CA ASP A 225 -8.06 -5.21 -11.11
C ASP A 225 -7.52 -5.31 -9.68
N LEU A 226 -7.97 -4.45 -8.76
CA LEU A 226 -7.52 -4.51 -7.36
C LEU A 226 -7.89 -5.85 -6.70
N LEU A 227 -9.08 -6.38 -6.95
CA LEU A 227 -9.50 -7.68 -6.41
C LEU A 227 -8.61 -8.81 -6.92
N LYS A 228 -8.30 -8.84 -8.23
CA LYS A 228 -7.34 -9.79 -8.82
C LYS A 228 -5.94 -9.63 -8.22
N ALA A 229 -5.50 -8.40 -7.94
CA ALA A 229 -4.21 -8.13 -7.32
C ALA A 229 -4.14 -8.72 -5.92
N ILE A 230 -5.19 -8.50 -5.11
CA ILE A 230 -5.28 -8.99 -3.75
C ILE A 230 -5.28 -10.51 -3.71
N GLU A 231 -6.06 -11.16 -4.58
CA GLU A 231 -6.13 -12.62 -4.66
C GLU A 231 -4.77 -13.24 -4.96
N LYS A 232 -4.08 -12.74 -5.99
CA LYS A 232 -2.74 -13.21 -6.35
C LYS A 232 -1.70 -12.91 -5.27
N GLN A 233 -1.80 -11.75 -4.61
CA GLN A 233 -0.93 -11.42 -3.48
C GLN A 233 -1.14 -12.39 -2.32
N MET A 234 -2.39 -12.69 -1.96
CA MET A 234 -2.72 -13.64 -0.90
C MET A 234 -2.19 -15.03 -1.23
N ALA A 235 -2.39 -15.51 -2.47
CA ALA A 235 -1.87 -16.80 -2.90
C ALA A 235 -0.34 -16.88 -2.82
N ALA A 236 0.36 -15.81 -3.26
CA ALA A 236 1.82 -15.73 -3.16
C ALA A 236 2.29 -15.71 -1.70
N LEU A 237 1.58 -15.01 -0.82
CA LEU A 237 1.91 -14.89 0.59
C LEU A 237 1.72 -16.22 1.32
N ILE A 238 0.58 -16.89 1.11
CA ILE A 238 0.31 -18.22 1.69
C ILE A 238 1.38 -19.22 1.26
N LYS A 239 1.82 -19.15 -0.01
CA LYS A 239 2.89 -20.02 -0.54
C LYS A 239 4.25 -19.74 0.11
N ALA A 240 4.56 -18.50 0.46
CA ALA A 240 5.87 -18.11 0.99
C ALA A 240 5.98 -18.20 2.52
N GLU A 241 4.93 -17.78 3.24
CA GLU A 241 4.94 -17.60 4.70
C GLU A 241 3.94 -18.51 5.44
N GLY A 242 3.04 -19.17 4.71
CA GLY A 242 1.89 -19.86 5.30
C GLY A 242 0.70 -18.93 5.56
N GLY A 243 -0.36 -19.47 6.15
CA GLY A 243 -1.59 -18.72 6.45
C GLY A 243 -1.53 -17.97 7.79
N GLY A 244 -2.42 -16.98 7.95
CA GLY A 244 -2.68 -16.30 9.22
C GLY A 244 -1.82 -15.06 9.50
N THR A 245 -1.03 -14.60 8.53
CA THR A 245 -0.16 -13.44 8.71
C THR A 245 -0.96 -12.14 8.89
N LYS A 246 -0.35 -11.13 9.53
CA LYS A 246 -0.96 -9.80 9.66
C LYS A 246 -1.30 -9.20 8.29
N THR A 247 -0.39 -9.37 7.32
CA THR A 247 -0.56 -8.90 5.95
C THR A 247 -1.78 -9.55 5.29
N GLU A 248 -2.02 -10.85 5.51
CA GLU A 248 -3.21 -11.53 4.99
C GLU A 248 -4.51 -10.93 5.56
N LYS A 249 -4.53 -10.63 6.87
CA LYS A 249 -5.69 -9.98 7.52
C LYS A 249 -5.95 -8.59 6.92
N ASP A 250 -4.90 -7.80 6.70
CA ASP A 250 -5.00 -6.48 6.08
C ASP A 250 -5.50 -6.57 4.62
N LEU A 251 -5.04 -7.58 3.87
CA LEU A 251 -5.52 -7.84 2.50
C LEU A 251 -6.98 -8.27 2.46
N LYS A 252 -7.43 -9.11 3.39
CA LYS A 252 -8.85 -9.49 3.53
C LYS A 252 -9.72 -8.28 3.90
N ALA A 253 -9.23 -7.38 4.76
CA ALA A 253 -9.93 -6.14 5.08
C ALA A 253 -10.06 -5.24 3.84
N LEU A 254 -8.97 -5.09 3.08
CA LEU A 254 -8.96 -4.33 1.83
C LEU A 254 -9.89 -4.94 0.78
N GLN A 255 -9.93 -6.27 0.66
CA GLN A 255 -10.84 -6.99 -0.24
C GLN A 255 -12.30 -6.69 0.11
N LYS A 256 -12.66 -6.78 1.39
CA LYS A 256 -14.02 -6.45 1.88
C LYS A 256 -14.41 -5.00 1.63
N TRP A 257 -13.46 -4.07 1.75
CA TRP A 257 -13.69 -2.67 1.40
C TRP A 257 -13.94 -2.51 -0.11
N ALA A 258 -13.09 -3.10 -0.94
CA ALA A 258 -13.18 -3.00 -2.39
C ALA A 258 -14.49 -3.60 -2.94
N THR A 259 -14.96 -4.73 -2.41
CA THR A 259 -16.23 -5.35 -2.85
C THR A 259 -17.46 -4.51 -2.48
N LYS A 260 -17.42 -3.79 -1.36
CA LYS A 260 -18.51 -2.91 -0.90
C LYS A 260 -18.49 -1.52 -1.55
N LEU A 261 -17.42 -1.18 -2.26
CA LEU A 261 -17.25 0.15 -2.81
C LEU A 261 -18.24 0.43 -3.96
N ASN A 262 -18.88 1.59 -3.91
CA ASN A 262 -19.77 2.04 -4.98
C ASN A 262 -18.97 2.78 -6.08
N CYS A 263 -18.63 2.07 -7.16
CA CYS A 263 -17.81 2.61 -8.25
C CYS A 263 -18.42 3.86 -8.92
N SER A 264 -19.74 3.90 -9.12
CA SER A 264 -20.41 5.06 -9.74
C SER A 264 -20.29 6.32 -8.87
N LYS A 265 -20.39 6.15 -7.55
CA LYS A 265 -20.20 7.25 -6.60
C LYS A 265 -18.74 7.71 -6.57
N ALA A 266 -17.79 6.76 -6.54
CA ALA A 266 -16.36 7.05 -6.51
C ALA A 266 -15.92 7.90 -7.72
N ASP A 267 -16.36 7.54 -8.94
CA ASP A 267 -16.05 8.32 -10.15
C ASP A 267 -16.66 9.73 -10.10
N LYS A 268 -17.91 9.86 -9.62
CA LYS A 268 -18.57 11.18 -9.47
C LYS A 268 -17.86 12.06 -8.45
N ASP A 269 -17.44 11.49 -7.33
CA ASP A 269 -16.76 12.24 -6.27
C ASP A 269 -15.33 12.63 -6.71
N ALA A 270 -14.62 11.76 -7.44
CA ALA A 270 -13.35 12.10 -8.06
C ALA A 270 -13.45 13.32 -8.99
N MET A 271 -14.46 13.35 -9.87
CA MET A 271 -14.71 14.50 -10.76
C MET A 271 -15.01 15.78 -9.96
N LYS A 272 -15.76 15.69 -8.87
CA LYS A 272 -16.04 16.85 -8.00
C LYS A 272 -14.78 17.37 -7.33
N VAL A 273 -13.94 16.49 -6.78
CA VAL A 273 -12.68 16.85 -6.13
C VAL A 273 -11.76 17.58 -7.10
N LEU A 274 -11.54 17.01 -8.29
CA LEU A 274 -10.72 17.63 -9.33
C LEU A 274 -11.27 18.99 -9.76
N LYS A 275 -12.59 19.08 -9.99
CA LYS A 275 -13.23 20.35 -10.35
C LYS A 275 -13.11 21.41 -9.24
N ALA A 276 -13.26 21.02 -7.98
CA ALA A 276 -13.12 21.92 -6.83
C ALA A 276 -11.69 22.46 -6.69
N ALA A 277 -10.69 21.60 -6.96
CA ALA A 277 -9.29 21.96 -6.98
C ALA A 277 -8.85 22.69 -8.26
N LYS A 278 -9.72 22.79 -9.28
CA LYS A 278 -9.42 23.30 -10.63
C LYS A 278 -8.30 22.50 -11.32
N LEU A 279 -8.29 21.20 -11.09
CA LEU A 279 -7.33 20.25 -11.65
C LEU A 279 -8.02 19.36 -12.69
N SER A 280 -7.21 18.81 -13.58
CA SER A 280 -7.60 17.77 -14.55
C SER A 280 -6.54 16.66 -14.54
N VAL A 281 -6.92 15.48 -15.01
CA VAL A 281 -6.04 14.32 -15.13
C VAL A 281 -5.96 13.86 -16.59
#